data_AF-A0A1T2KVD6-F1
#
_entry.id   AF-A0A1T2KVD6-F1
#
_cell.length_a   1.000
_cell.length_b   1.000
_cell.length_c   1.000
_cell.angle_alpha   90.00
_cell.angle_beta   90.00
_cell.angle_gamma   90.00
#
_symmetry.space_group_name_H-M   'P 1'
#
loop_
_entity.id
_entity.type
_entity.pdbx_description
1 polymer ?
#
loop_
_entity_poly.entity_id
_entity_poly.type
_entity_poly.pdbx_seq_one_letter_code
_entity_poly.pdbx_strand_id
1 'polypeptide(L)'
;MSEVFVQCVIMSRQKRWIPIAGVVLLLALAAKSVLGQQAVNQAAGDEGWWQWVVLLFVIGMGLSIFHSIKLLRRSASPDAGYWLKRFEQACLKHEASAASQSLLFWAKAKWGVEAPTTLPGIAARLEREDVTLQLQQLQKAVRNGGGAEWNAYLCRQVITEVLAQLSSEKGDSG
;
A
#
# COMPACT_ATOMS: atom_id res chain seq x y z
N MET A 1 45.30 9.97 17.80
CA MET A 1 44.53 8.70 17.88
C MET A 1 43.13 9.04 18.35
N SER A 2 42.36 9.59 17.42
CA SER A 2 41.02 10.13 17.59
C SER A 2 40.60 10.55 16.17
N GLU A 3 39.32 10.37 15.79
CA GLU A 3 38.76 10.64 14.44
C GLU A 3 38.72 9.49 13.41
N VAL A 4 38.42 8.24 13.83
CA VAL A 4 38.07 7.16 12.85
C VAL A 4 36.73 6.48 13.17
N PHE A 5 35.92 7.01 14.09
CA PHE A 5 34.68 6.35 14.53
C PHE A 5 33.40 7.19 14.35
N VAL A 6 33.39 8.07 13.35
CA VAL A 6 32.18 8.79 12.88
C VAL A 6 31.94 8.49 11.40
N GLN A 7 32.06 7.21 11.03
CA GLN A 7 31.90 6.77 9.64
C GLN A 7 30.95 5.56 9.51
N CYS A 8 29.94 5.46 10.37
CA CYS A 8 29.01 4.32 10.37
C CYS A 8 27.52 4.63 10.60
N VAL A 9 27.05 5.87 10.35
CA VAL A 9 25.61 6.23 10.52
C VAL A 9 25.01 7.02 9.33
N ILE A 10 25.65 7.07 8.15
CA ILE A 10 25.06 7.73 6.96
C ILE A 10 25.16 6.83 5.71
N MET A 11 24.66 5.60 5.81
CA MET A 11 24.23 4.82 4.64
C MET A 11 22.74 4.47 4.75
N SER A 12 21.94 5.44 5.19
CA SER A 12 20.48 5.37 5.13
C SER A 12 20.01 6.02 3.83
N ARG A 13 19.35 5.22 2.99
CA ARG A 13 18.44 5.63 1.90
C ARG A 13 19.06 6.21 0.61
N GLN A 14 19.74 5.36 -0.15
CA GLN A 14 19.86 5.51 -1.61
C GLN A 14 19.09 4.36 -2.27
N LYS A 15 17.76 4.51 -2.41
CA LYS A 15 16.96 3.63 -3.27
C LYS A 15 15.90 4.45 -4.00
N ARG A 16 16.33 4.95 -5.17
CA ARG A 16 15.55 5.24 -6.38
C ARG A 16 14.08 5.63 -6.16
N TRP A 17 13.84 6.92 -5.93
CA TRP A 17 12.56 7.56 -6.26
C TRP A 17 12.86 8.86 -7.02
N ILE A 18 13.21 8.71 -8.29
CA ILE A 18 13.12 9.81 -9.26
C ILE A 18 12.45 9.21 -10.49
N PRO A 19 11.15 9.50 -10.70
CA PRO A 19 10.70 9.72 -12.07
C PRO A 19 9.74 10.91 -12.17
N ILE A 20 9.79 11.89 -11.26
CA ILE A 20 8.92 13.08 -11.38
C ILE A 20 9.71 14.25 -11.98
N ALA A 21 10.92 14.52 -11.48
CA ALA A 21 11.77 15.59 -12.03
C ALA A 21 12.21 15.32 -13.48
N GLY A 22 12.49 14.06 -13.83
CA GLY A 22 12.86 13.67 -15.20
C GLY A 22 11.70 13.82 -16.20
N VAL A 23 10.47 13.52 -15.78
CA VAL A 23 9.25 13.69 -16.61
C VAL A 23 8.94 15.17 -16.80
N VAL A 24 9.11 16.00 -15.76
CA VAL A 24 8.93 17.46 -15.87
C VAL A 24 9.98 18.09 -16.78
N LEU A 25 11.23 17.63 -16.74
CA LEU A 25 12.28 18.12 -17.64
C LEU A 25 12.05 17.68 -19.09
N LEU A 26 11.55 16.45 -19.32
CA LEU A 26 11.11 15.97 -20.64
C LEU A 26 9.88 16.73 -21.17
N LEU A 27 8.91 17.07 -20.30
CA LEU A 27 7.77 17.91 -20.65
C LEU A 27 8.18 19.35 -20.97
N ALA A 28 9.15 19.91 -20.26
CA ALA A 28 9.66 21.25 -20.51
C ALA A 28 10.47 21.33 -21.83
N LEU A 29 11.20 20.27 -22.18
CA LEU A 29 11.89 20.17 -23.48
C LEU A 29 10.91 19.95 -24.65
N ALA A 30 9.84 19.17 -24.45
CA ALA A 30 8.77 19.01 -25.45
C ALA A 30 7.97 20.31 -25.68
N ALA A 31 7.78 21.14 -24.64
CA ALA A 31 7.12 22.43 -24.76
C ALA A 31 7.90 23.41 -25.65
N LYS A 32 9.24 23.36 -25.62
CA LYS A 32 10.08 24.19 -26.51
C LYS A 32 10.01 23.74 -27.97
N SER A 33 9.86 22.46 -28.27
CA SER A 33 9.65 21.99 -29.65
C SER A 33 8.27 22.35 -30.21
N VAL A 34 7.24 22.44 -29.35
CA VAL A 34 5.88 22.84 -29.77
C VAL A 34 5.80 24.35 -30.10
N LEU A 35 6.56 25.19 -29.40
CA LEU A 35 6.62 26.64 -29.68
C LEU A 35 7.35 26.96 -31.00
N GLY A 36 8.25 26.10 -31.46
CA GLY A 36 8.89 26.24 -32.79
C GLY A 36 7.97 25.89 -33.96
N GLN A 37 6.89 25.16 -33.71
CA GLN A 37 5.96 24.70 -34.75
C GLN A 37 4.79 25.67 -34.98
N GLN A 38 4.61 26.65 -34.10
CA GLN A 38 3.56 27.68 -34.23
C GLN A 38 3.84 28.72 -35.31
N ALA A 39 5.09 28.86 -35.78
CA ALA A 39 5.41 29.78 -36.87
C ALA A 39 4.96 29.26 -38.26
N VAL A 40 4.67 27.96 -38.39
CA VAL A 40 4.23 27.35 -39.67
C VAL A 40 2.70 27.28 -39.80
N ASN A 41 1.95 27.45 -38.70
CA ASN A 41 0.50 27.21 -38.67
C ASN A 41 -0.37 28.48 -38.66
N GLN A 42 0.20 29.69 -38.79
CA GLN A 42 -0.60 30.93 -38.92
C GLN A 42 -1.17 31.16 -40.33
N ALA A 43 -1.41 30.10 -41.08
CA ALA A 43 -1.99 30.16 -42.42
C ALA A 43 -3.00 29.03 -42.63
N ALA A 44 -4.05 28.99 -41.80
CA ALA A 44 -5.30 28.32 -42.16
C ALA A 44 -6.41 28.85 -41.25
N GLY A 45 -7.47 29.38 -41.86
CA GLY A 45 -8.60 29.99 -41.17
C GLY A 45 -9.51 28.97 -40.48
N ASP A 46 -10.26 29.48 -39.52
CA ASP A 46 -11.66 29.12 -39.25
C ASP A 46 -12.06 27.65 -38.96
N GLU A 47 -11.21 26.88 -38.29
CA GLU A 47 -11.58 25.52 -37.84
C GLU A 47 -11.31 25.27 -36.35
N GLY A 48 -12.01 25.98 -35.47
CA GLY A 48 -11.99 25.78 -34.01
C GLY A 48 -12.58 24.45 -33.53
N TRP A 49 -13.13 23.62 -34.42
CA TRP A 49 -13.77 22.35 -34.06
C TRP A 49 -12.76 21.24 -33.73
N TRP A 50 -11.56 21.26 -34.32
CA TRP A 50 -10.49 20.29 -34.02
C TRP A 50 -10.02 20.36 -32.56
N GLN A 51 -10.07 21.53 -31.94
CA GLN A 51 -9.76 21.69 -30.51
C GLN A 51 -10.70 20.85 -29.63
N TRP A 52 -11.99 20.78 -29.99
CA TRP A 52 -12.98 19.95 -29.29
C TRP A 52 -12.72 18.46 -29.48
N VAL A 53 -12.27 18.04 -30.67
CA VAL A 53 -11.90 16.63 -30.93
C VAL A 53 -10.73 16.20 -30.04
N VAL A 54 -9.68 17.02 -29.95
CA VAL A 54 -8.54 16.76 -29.06
C VAL A 54 -8.96 16.71 -27.60
N LEU A 55 -9.84 17.63 -27.17
CA LEU A 55 -10.32 17.69 -25.80
C LEU A 55 -11.15 16.44 -25.42
N LEU A 56 -12.06 15.99 -26.30
CA LEU A 56 -12.81 14.75 -26.11
C LEU A 56 -11.91 13.52 -26.08
N PHE A 57 -10.89 13.48 -26.93
CA PHE A 57 -9.92 12.38 -26.93
C PHE A 57 -9.13 12.31 -25.62
N VAL A 58 -8.66 13.45 -25.10
CA VAL A 58 -7.95 13.51 -23.81
C VAL A 58 -8.85 13.09 -22.65
N ILE A 59 -10.11 13.55 -22.62
CA ILE A 59 -11.08 13.13 -21.61
C ILE A 59 -11.38 11.63 -21.70
N GLY A 60 -11.60 11.12 -22.91
CA GLY A 60 -11.84 9.69 -23.16
C GLY A 60 -10.66 8.83 -22.74
N MET A 61 -9.43 9.25 -23.05
CA MET A 61 -8.21 8.56 -22.63
C MET A 61 -8.05 8.59 -21.10
N GLY A 62 -8.33 9.74 -20.47
CA GLY A 62 -8.33 9.87 -19.01
C GLY A 62 -9.32 8.93 -18.32
N LEU A 63 -10.56 8.86 -18.84
CA LEU A 63 -11.58 7.94 -18.34
C LEU A 63 -11.21 6.48 -18.56
N SER A 64 -10.61 6.13 -19.71
CA SER A 64 -10.14 4.78 -20.01
C SER A 64 -9.02 4.32 -19.07
N ILE A 65 -8.04 5.20 -18.81
CA ILE A 65 -6.96 4.92 -17.86
C ILE A 65 -7.53 4.79 -16.44
N PHE A 66 -8.44 5.68 -16.03
CA PHE A 66 -9.08 5.60 -14.72
C PHE A 66 -9.88 4.30 -14.54
N HIS A 67 -10.63 3.90 -15.57
CA HIS A 67 -11.41 2.65 -15.54
C HIS A 67 -10.48 1.43 -15.48
N SER A 68 -9.39 1.44 -16.25
CA SER A 68 -8.37 0.38 -16.22
C SER A 68 -7.71 0.26 -14.86
N ILE A 69 -7.32 1.38 -14.23
CA ILE A 69 -6.76 1.37 -12.87
C ILE A 69 -7.79 0.87 -11.85
N LYS A 70 -9.06 1.23 -12.00
CA LYS A 70 -10.15 0.76 -11.13
C LYS A 70 -10.37 -0.75 -11.25
N LEU A 71 -10.32 -1.29 -12.47
CA LEU A 71 -10.41 -2.73 -12.73
C LEU A 71 -9.19 -3.46 -12.16
N LEU A 72 -7.99 -2.97 -12.42
CA LEU A 72 -6.76 -3.55 -11.87
C LEU A 72 -6.73 -3.49 -10.33
N ARG A 73 -7.23 -2.41 -9.72
CA ARG A 73 -7.36 -2.32 -8.25
C ARG A 73 -8.35 -3.32 -7.67
N ARG A 74 -9.42 -3.66 -8.39
CA ARG A 74 -10.39 -4.69 -7.97
C ARG A 74 -9.81 -6.09 -8.12
N SER A 75 -9.03 -6.34 -9.17
CA SER A 75 -8.38 -7.64 -9.41
C SER A 75 -7.16 -7.87 -8.51
N ALA A 76 -6.52 -6.81 -8.02
CA ALA A 76 -5.28 -6.89 -7.25
C ALA A 76 -5.46 -6.74 -5.74
N SER A 77 -6.68 -6.76 -5.20
CA SER A 77 -6.86 -6.81 -3.75
C SER A 77 -6.24 -8.11 -3.24
N PRO A 78 -5.13 -8.05 -2.48
CA PRO A 78 -4.44 -9.26 -2.08
C PRO A 78 -5.36 -10.07 -1.17
N ASP A 79 -5.43 -11.36 -1.43
CA ASP A 79 -6.25 -12.28 -0.65
C ASP A 79 -5.87 -12.24 0.84
N ALA A 80 -6.79 -12.64 1.73
CA ALA A 80 -6.55 -12.71 3.16
C ALA A 80 -5.29 -13.55 3.48
N GLY A 81 -5.05 -14.63 2.73
CA GLY A 81 -3.85 -15.46 2.90
C GLY A 81 -2.53 -14.72 2.62
N TYR A 82 -2.52 -13.73 1.73
CA TYR A 82 -1.33 -12.90 1.48
C TYR A 82 -0.97 -12.04 2.69
N TRP A 83 -1.97 -11.41 3.32
CA TRP A 83 -1.76 -10.57 4.50
C TRP A 83 -1.35 -11.37 5.72
N LEU A 84 -1.83 -12.61 5.84
CA LEU A 84 -1.40 -13.52 6.90
C LEU A 84 0.08 -13.90 6.75
N LYS A 85 0.54 -14.21 5.53
CA LYS A 85 1.98 -14.41 5.27
C LYS A 85 2.83 -13.18 5.59
N ARG A 86 2.30 -11.97 5.32
CA ARG A 86 2.99 -10.71 5.67
C ARG A 86 3.05 -10.48 7.17
N PHE A 87 2.00 -10.82 7.90
CA PHE A 87 2.00 -10.81 9.36
C PHE A 87 3.07 -11.76 9.92
N GLU A 88 3.14 -13.00 9.42
CA GLU A 88 4.17 -13.95 9.84
C GLU A 88 5.59 -13.44 9.59
N GLN A 89 5.83 -12.82 8.43
CA GLN A 89 7.12 -12.20 8.13
C GLN A 89 7.43 -11.02 9.05
N ALA A 90 6.43 -10.21 9.42
CA ALA A 90 6.61 -9.12 10.37
C ALA A 90 6.93 -9.63 11.78
N CYS A 91 6.30 -10.73 12.21
CA CYS A 91 6.63 -11.42 13.47
C CYS A 91 8.08 -11.94 13.45
N LEU A 92 8.52 -12.56 12.36
CA LEU A 92 9.91 -13.03 12.22
C LEU A 92 10.94 -11.90 12.27
N LYS A 93 10.57 -10.71 11.80
CA LYS A 93 11.43 -9.51 11.85
C LYS A 93 11.29 -8.70 13.15
N HIS A 94 10.45 -9.16 14.08
CA HIS A 94 10.11 -8.43 15.31
C HIS A 94 9.56 -7.01 15.05
N GLU A 95 8.89 -6.81 13.92
CA GLU A 95 8.31 -5.53 13.52
C GLU A 95 6.83 -5.43 13.96
N ALA A 96 6.59 -4.95 15.18
CA ALA A 96 5.25 -4.83 15.75
C ALA A 96 4.31 -3.95 14.90
N SER A 97 4.83 -2.85 14.34
CA SER A 97 4.04 -1.93 13.50
C SER A 97 3.59 -2.59 12.20
N ALA A 98 4.49 -3.31 11.53
CA ALA A 98 4.19 -4.04 10.30
C ALA A 98 3.22 -5.21 10.57
N ALA A 99 3.34 -5.89 11.70
CA ALA A 99 2.44 -6.96 12.11
C ALA A 99 1.01 -6.42 12.36
N SER A 100 0.89 -5.32 13.09
CA SER A 100 -0.39 -4.64 13.34
C SER A 100 -1.08 -4.21 12.05
N GLN A 101 -0.35 -3.55 11.15
CA GLN A 101 -0.90 -3.13 9.86
C GLN A 101 -1.35 -4.32 9.01
N SER A 102 -0.55 -5.38 8.97
CA SER A 102 -0.89 -6.60 8.21
C SER A 102 -2.17 -7.25 8.71
N LEU A 103 -2.40 -7.26 10.04
CA LEU A 103 -3.65 -7.75 10.64
C LEU A 103 -4.87 -6.89 10.29
N LEU A 104 -4.73 -5.56 10.28
CA LEU A 104 -5.81 -4.67 9.85
C LEU A 104 -6.15 -4.86 8.37
N PHE A 105 -5.15 -5.07 7.51
CA PHE A 105 -5.38 -5.36 6.10
C PHE A 105 -5.99 -6.76 5.88
N TRP A 106 -5.57 -7.75 6.66
CA TRP A 106 -6.21 -9.06 6.69
C TRP A 106 -7.70 -8.93 7.07
N ALA A 107 -8.01 -8.19 8.12
CA ALA A 107 -9.39 -7.96 8.57
C ALA A 107 -10.23 -7.28 7.48
N LYS A 108 -9.65 -6.29 6.79
CA LYS A 108 -10.28 -5.62 5.64
C LYS A 108 -10.51 -6.57 4.46
N ALA A 109 -9.57 -7.45 4.17
CA ALA A 109 -9.72 -8.46 3.13
C ALA A 109 -10.78 -9.52 3.48
N LYS A 110 -10.86 -9.91 4.76
CA LYS A 110 -11.77 -10.96 5.24
C LYS A 110 -13.22 -10.49 5.42
N TRP A 111 -13.41 -9.30 5.99
CA TRP A 111 -14.73 -8.77 6.39
C TRP A 111 -15.21 -7.58 5.55
N GLY A 112 -14.40 -7.09 4.62
CA GLY A 112 -14.80 -6.04 3.69
C GLY A 112 -15.16 -4.73 4.40
N VAL A 113 -16.40 -4.27 4.22
CA VAL A 113 -16.89 -2.98 4.76
C VAL A 113 -17.11 -3.04 6.28
N GLU A 114 -17.40 -4.23 6.83
CA GLU A 114 -17.60 -4.44 8.27
C GLU A 114 -16.29 -4.64 9.05
N ALA A 115 -15.15 -4.48 8.37
CA ALA A 115 -13.86 -4.73 8.99
C ALA A 115 -13.56 -3.68 10.09
N PRO A 116 -13.21 -4.13 11.30
CA PRO A 116 -12.76 -3.23 12.35
C PRO A 116 -11.44 -2.56 11.94
N THR A 117 -11.33 -1.27 12.27
CA THR A 117 -10.15 -0.43 11.96
C THR A 117 -9.10 -0.47 13.07
N THR A 118 -9.36 -1.20 14.16
CA THR A 118 -8.52 -1.25 15.35
C THR A 118 -8.25 -2.71 15.75
N LEU A 119 -7.07 -2.98 16.32
CA LEU A 119 -6.72 -4.32 16.82
C LEU A 119 -7.70 -4.82 17.90
N PRO A 120 -8.15 -3.97 18.87
CA PRO A 120 -9.19 -4.38 19.82
C PRO A 120 -10.52 -4.74 19.13
N GLY A 121 -10.86 -4.10 18.02
CA GLY A 121 -12.05 -4.47 17.25
C GLY A 121 -11.92 -5.83 16.57
N ILE A 122 -10.72 -6.21 16.12
CA ILE A 122 -10.43 -7.57 15.64
C ILE A 122 -10.59 -8.57 16.78
N ALA A 123 -9.99 -8.29 17.94
CA ALA A 123 -10.10 -9.14 19.14
C ALA A 123 -11.56 -9.35 19.57
N ALA A 124 -12.33 -8.26 19.66
CA ALA A 124 -13.74 -8.30 20.06
C ALA A 124 -14.59 -9.16 19.12
N ARG A 125 -14.30 -9.14 17.81
CA ARG A 125 -15.04 -9.94 16.82
C ARG A 125 -14.63 -11.41 16.80
N LEU A 126 -13.42 -11.73 17.26
CA LEU A 126 -12.92 -13.09 17.39
C LEU A 126 -13.39 -13.78 18.68
N GLU A 127 -13.81 -13.00 19.69
CA GLU A 127 -14.33 -13.48 20.99
C GLU A 127 -13.41 -14.51 21.68
N ARG A 128 -12.11 -14.36 21.48
CA ARG A 128 -11.05 -15.28 21.93
C ARG A 128 -10.12 -14.54 22.89
N GLU A 129 -10.11 -14.96 24.15
CA GLU A 129 -9.32 -14.29 25.21
C GLU A 129 -7.80 -14.37 24.95
N ASP A 130 -7.33 -15.52 24.49
CA ASP A 130 -5.95 -15.78 24.09
C ASP A 130 -5.48 -14.83 22.98
N VAL A 131 -6.30 -14.66 21.93
CA VAL A 131 -6.01 -13.71 20.84
C VAL A 131 -6.06 -12.26 21.35
N THR A 132 -7.01 -11.94 22.21
CA THR A 132 -7.19 -10.59 22.77
C THR A 132 -5.94 -10.16 23.55
N LEU A 133 -5.41 -11.04 24.41
CA LEU A 133 -4.19 -10.77 25.17
C LEU A 133 -2.99 -10.52 24.24
N GLN A 134 -2.81 -11.34 23.21
CA GLN A 134 -1.71 -11.18 22.25
C GLN A 134 -1.83 -9.88 21.43
N LEU A 135 -3.04 -9.52 21.01
CA LEU A 135 -3.29 -8.27 20.27
C LEU A 135 -3.08 -7.02 21.14
N GLN A 136 -3.41 -7.09 22.43
CA GLN A 136 -3.11 -6.00 23.37
C GLN A 136 -1.61 -5.85 23.61
N GLN A 137 -0.86 -6.95 23.75
CA GLN A 137 0.60 -6.92 23.86
C GLN A 137 1.24 -6.33 22.59
N LEU A 138 0.77 -6.74 21.41
CA LEU A 138 1.19 -6.18 20.14
C LEU A 138 0.91 -4.66 20.08
N GLN A 139 -0.28 -4.22 20.48
CA GLN A 139 -0.64 -2.80 20.49
C GLN A 139 0.25 -1.97 21.44
N LYS A 140 0.62 -2.52 22.60
CA LYS A 140 1.57 -1.90 23.53
C LYS A 140 2.96 -1.78 22.89
N ALA A 141 3.45 -2.84 22.25
CA ALA A 141 4.75 -2.81 21.57
C ALA A 141 4.80 -1.83 20.39
N VAL A 142 3.69 -1.67 19.65
CA VAL A 142 3.57 -0.63 18.61
C VAL A 142 3.68 0.77 19.22
N ARG A 143 3.02 1.02 20.36
CA ARG A 143 3.03 2.33 21.03
C ARG A 143 4.40 2.66 21.64
N ASN A 144 5.06 1.67 22.22
CA ASN A 144 6.34 1.84 22.90
C ASN A 144 7.55 1.84 21.93
N GLY A 145 7.31 1.67 20.62
CA GLY A 145 8.34 1.81 19.60
C GLY A 145 9.37 0.67 19.55
N GLY A 146 9.10 -0.47 20.18
CA GLY A 146 10.07 -1.56 20.27
C GLY A 146 9.47 -2.91 20.62
N GLY A 147 9.95 -3.96 19.94
CA GLY A 147 9.50 -5.35 20.07
C GLY A 147 10.06 -6.13 21.27
N ALA A 148 10.72 -5.48 22.23
CA ALA A 148 11.38 -6.15 23.36
C ALA A 148 10.40 -6.76 24.38
N GLU A 149 9.20 -6.18 24.53
CA GLU A 149 8.15 -6.70 25.44
C GLU A 149 7.13 -7.61 24.73
N TRP A 150 7.22 -7.72 23.40
CA TRP A 150 6.26 -8.49 22.61
C TRP A 150 6.84 -9.83 22.20
N ASN A 151 6.20 -10.91 22.65
CA ASN A 151 6.55 -12.24 22.21
C ASN A 151 5.97 -12.50 20.80
N ALA A 152 6.73 -12.09 19.79
CA ALA A 152 6.35 -12.25 18.39
C ALA A 152 6.08 -13.70 17.98
N TYR A 153 6.77 -14.67 18.62
CA TYR A 153 6.59 -16.09 18.36
C TYR A 153 5.25 -16.61 18.88
N LEU A 154 4.93 -16.36 20.17
CA LEU A 154 3.65 -16.76 20.75
C LEU A 154 2.48 -16.06 20.06
N CYS A 155 2.64 -14.78 19.77
CA CYS A 155 1.65 -13.99 19.05
C CYS A 155 1.38 -14.58 17.66
N ARG A 156 2.44 -14.98 16.92
CA ARG A 156 2.29 -15.64 15.62
C ARG A 156 1.55 -16.97 15.75
N GLN A 157 1.93 -17.82 16.70
CA GLN A 157 1.35 -19.16 16.84
C GLN A 157 -0.15 -19.10 17.12
N VAL A 158 -0.54 -18.34 18.16
CA VAL A 158 -1.94 -18.20 18.59
C VAL A 158 -2.79 -17.56 17.49
N ILE A 159 -2.30 -16.46 16.90
CA ILE A 159 -3.08 -15.73 15.91
C ILE A 159 -3.16 -16.50 14.60
N THR A 160 -2.06 -17.03 14.06
CA THR A 160 -2.08 -17.77 12.79
C THR A 160 -3.01 -18.99 12.85
N GLU A 161 -3.02 -19.72 13.96
CA GLU A 161 -3.91 -20.88 14.12
C GLU A 161 -5.39 -20.49 14.04
N VAL A 162 -5.80 -19.48 14.81
CA VAL A 162 -7.19 -19.01 14.83
C VAL A 162 -7.59 -18.43 13.47
N LEU A 163 -6.71 -17.65 12.84
CA LEU A 163 -6.99 -17.05 11.53
C LEU A 163 -7.03 -18.11 10.40
N ALA A 164 -6.25 -19.19 10.50
CA ALA A 164 -6.29 -20.30 9.56
C ALA A 164 -7.61 -21.08 9.67
N GLN A 165 -8.08 -21.38 10.88
CA GLN A 165 -9.37 -22.03 11.12
C GLN A 165 -10.53 -21.22 10.49
N LEU A 166 -10.55 -19.90 10.75
CA LEU A 166 -11.56 -18.99 10.18
C LEU A 166 -11.47 -18.84 8.65
N SER A 167 -10.31 -19.12 8.07
CA SER A 167 -10.12 -19.13 6.62
C SER A 167 -10.63 -20.43 5.98
N SER A 168 -10.57 -21.55 6.70
CA SER A 168 -11.07 -22.86 6.25
C SER A 168 -12.59 -22.97 6.33
N GLU A 169 -13.22 -22.43 7.39
CA GLU A 169 -14.65 -22.63 7.69
C GLU A 169 -15.59 -22.02 6.63
N LYS A 170 -15.12 -21.02 5.87
CA LYS A 170 -15.92 -20.35 4.83
C LYS A 170 -15.82 -21.01 3.45
N GLY A 171 -15.01 -22.05 3.31
CA GLY A 171 -14.85 -22.82 2.07
C GLY A 171 -15.81 -24.00 1.93
N ASP A 172 -16.57 -24.32 2.98
CA ASP A 172 -17.40 -25.55 3.08
C ASP A 172 -18.92 -25.25 3.14
N SER A 173 -19.32 -24.06 2.67
CA SER A 173 -20.73 -23.71 2.44
C SER A 173 -20.99 -23.66 0.92
N GLY A 174 -20.81 -24.80 0.26
CA GLY A 174 -21.22 -25.05 -1.12
C GLY A 174 -22.66 -25.54 -1.20
#